data_AF-A0A7L3HN46-F1
#
_entry.id   AF-A0A7L3HN46-F1
#
_cell.length_a   1.000
_cell.length_b   1.000
_cell.length_c   1.000
_cell.angle_alpha   90.00
_cell.angle_beta   90.00
_cell.angle_gamma   90.00
#
_symmetry.space_group_name_H-M   'P 1'
#
loop_
_entity.id
_entity.type
_entity.pdbx_description
1 polymer ?
#
loop_
_entity_poly.entity_id
_entity_poly.type
_entity_poly.pdbx_seq_one_letter_code
_entity_poly.pdbx_strand_id
1 'polypeptide(L)'
;NDDGGHCCLVNKWSTFLKARLVCSVPGPDGIETHFDELQDVFIQQTQDTKNPVIYAVFSASGSVFKGSAVCVYSMADIRMVFNGPFA
;
A
#
# COMPACT_ATOMS: atom_id res chain seq x y z
N ASN A 1 0.14 -10.21 17.76
CA ASN A 1 0.95 -10.99 18.71
C ASN A 1 1.58 -12.14 17.94
N ASP A 2 2.46 -11.82 16.99
CA ASP A 2 3.14 -12.85 16.19
C ASP A 2 4.40 -13.27 16.94
N ASP A 3 4.40 -14.47 17.49
CA ASP A 3 5.52 -15.03 18.27
C ASP A 3 6.37 -16.02 17.42
N GLY A 4 6.12 -16.07 16.11
CA GLY A 4 6.72 -17.04 15.19
C GLY A 4 6.15 -18.46 15.34
N GLY A 5 6.74 -19.42 14.63
CA GLY A 5 6.27 -20.80 14.63
C GLY A 5 7.05 -21.71 15.60
N HIS A 6 6.44 -22.84 15.98
CA HIS A 6 6.97 -23.76 16.99
C HIS A 6 8.19 -24.57 16.50
N CYS A 7 8.11 -25.14 15.28
CA CYS A 7 9.20 -25.93 14.69
C CYS A 7 9.77 -25.28 13.42
N CYS A 8 8.89 -24.69 12.60
CA CYS A 8 9.25 -23.90 11.43
C CYS A 8 9.01 -22.41 11.74
N LEU A 9 9.72 -21.50 11.07
CA LEU A 9 9.58 -20.04 11.30
C LEU A 9 9.82 -19.61 12.75
N VAL A 10 10.68 -20.33 13.49
CA VAL A 10 11.12 -19.92 14.83
C VAL A 10 11.78 -18.53 14.74
N ASN A 11 11.31 -17.59 15.56
CA ASN A 11 11.72 -16.18 15.55
C ASN A 11 11.59 -15.50 14.17
N LYS A 12 10.64 -15.95 13.34
CA LYS A 12 10.29 -15.33 12.06
C LYS A 12 8.80 -15.04 12.04
N TRP A 13 8.40 -13.95 11.37
CA TRP A 13 6.99 -13.62 11.17
C TRP A 13 6.23 -14.81 10.57
N SER A 14 5.18 -15.24 11.26
CA SER A 14 4.24 -16.26 10.81
C SER A 14 2.97 -15.67 10.17
N THR A 15 2.79 -14.35 10.30
CA THR A 15 1.62 -13.60 9.83
C THR A 15 1.95 -12.51 8.79
N PHE A 16 3.19 -12.47 8.29
CA PHE A 16 3.60 -11.46 7.30
C PHE A 16 2.87 -11.66 5.97
N LEU A 17 2.16 -10.62 5.53
CA LEU A 17 1.57 -10.49 4.20
C LEU A 17 1.94 -9.12 3.62
N LYS A 18 2.05 -9.01 2.30
CA LYS A 18 2.25 -7.74 1.60
C LYS A 18 1.35 -7.65 0.37
N ALA A 19 0.96 -6.43 0.02
CA ALA A 19 0.20 -6.12 -1.18
C ALA A 19 0.77 -4.86 -1.85
N ARG A 20 0.51 -4.69 -3.15
CA ARG A 20 0.92 -3.50 -3.92
C ARG A 20 -0.04 -2.34 -3.63
N LEU A 21 0.50 -1.17 -3.31
CA LEU A 21 -0.24 0.10 -3.37
C LEU A 21 -0.14 0.63 -4.80
N VAL A 22 -1.29 0.81 -5.45
CA VAL A 22 -1.35 1.40 -6.80
C VAL A 22 -1.69 2.87 -6.66
N CYS A 23 -0.86 3.73 -7.25
CA CYS A 23 -1.13 5.15 -7.42
C CYS A 23 -0.96 5.47 -8.91
N SER A 24 -2.07 5.57 -9.65
CA SER A 24 -2.05 5.79 -11.09
C SER A 24 -3.15 6.74 -11.55
N VAL A 25 -2.94 7.32 -12.73
CA VAL A 25 -3.94 8.11 -13.44
C VAL A 25 -4.18 7.47 -14.81
N PRO A 26 -5.43 7.14 -15.18
CA PRO A 26 -5.74 6.61 -16.50
C PRO A 26 -5.58 7.69 -17.57
N GLY A 27 -4.82 7.38 -18.62
CA GLY A 27 -4.66 8.25 -19.79
C GLY A 27 -5.81 8.12 -20.79
N PRO A 28 -5.92 9.05 -21.77
CA PRO A 28 -6.97 9.04 -22.80
C PRO A 28 -6.99 7.75 -23.64
N ASP A 29 -5.81 7.16 -23.86
CA ASP A 29 -5.64 5.93 -24.65
C ASP A 29 -5.78 4.64 -23.81
N GLY A 30 -6.21 4.77 -22.54
CA GLY A 30 -6.31 3.65 -21.60
C GLY A 30 -4.98 3.21 -20.97
N ILE A 31 -3.87 3.85 -21.33
CA ILE A 31 -2.57 3.63 -20.70
C ILE A 31 -2.54 4.35 -19.35
N GLU A 32 -2.30 3.61 -18.26
CA GLU A 32 -2.14 4.18 -16.93
C GLU A 32 -0.73 4.75 -16.73
N THR A 33 -0.67 5.97 -16.17
CA THR A 33 0.59 6.54 -15.67
C THR A 33 0.71 6.21 -14.19
N HIS A 34 1.68 5.37 -13.83
CA HIS A 34 1.93 4.95 -12.45
C HIS A 34 2.98 5.83 -11.75
N PHE A 35 2.77 6.03 -10.46
CA PHE A 35 3.71 6.64 -9.53
C PHE A 35 4.11 5.58 -8.51
N ASP A 36 5.16 4.81 -8.80
CA ASP A 36 5.51 3.62 -8.01
C ASP A 36 6.54 3.91 -6.90
N GLU A 37 7.20 5.07 -6.90
CA GLU A 37 8.22 5.39 -5.89
C GLU A 37 7.59 6.07 -4.66
N LEU A 38 7.25 5.28 -3.64
CA LEU A 38 6.74 5.78 -2.36
C LEU A 38 7.80 6.63 -1.63
N GLN A 39 7.46 7.88 -1.32
CA GLN A 39 8.34 8.84 -0.65
C GLN A 39 7.99 9.03 0.83
N ASP A 40 6.70 9.16 1.15
CA ASP A 40 6.23 9.40 2.52
C ASP A 40 4.79 8.91 2.72
N VAL A 41 4.41 8.68 3.98
CA VAL A 41 3.08 8.22 4.40
C VAL A 41 2.61 9.00 5.62
N PHE A 42 1.39 9.53 5.54
CA PHE A 42 0.70 10.17 6.66
C PHE A 42 -0.59 9.43 7.01
N ILE A 43 -0.79 9.16 8.31
CA ILE A 43 -1.95 8.44 8.81
C ILE A 43 -2.87 9.44 9.53
N GLN A 44 -3.99 9.78 8.88
CA GLN A 44 -5.00 10.63 9.47
C GLN A 44 -5.95 9.80 10.33
N GLN A 45 -5.93 10.06 11.64
CA GLN A 45 -6.88 9.45 12.57
C GLN A 45 -8.29 9.96 12.29
N THR A 46 -9.25 9.05 12.27
CA THR A 46 -10.68 9.37 12.21
C THR A 46 -11.30 9.15 13.59
N GLN A 47 -12.62 9.37 13.73
CA GLN A 47 -13.34 9.02 14.96
C GLN A 47 -13.26 7.52 15.25
N ASP A 48 -13.18 6.69 14.21
CA ASP A 48 -12.93 5.26 14.34
C ASP A 48 -11.42 4.99 14.24
N THR A 49 -10.79 4.76 15.39
CA THR A 49 -9.35 4.49 15.48
C THR A 49 -8.91 3.23 14.73
N LYS A 50 -9.85 2.33 14.39
CA LYS A 50 -9.56 1.16 13.55
C LYS A 50 -9.57 1.50 12.07
N ASN A 51 -10.13 2.64 11.67
CA ASN A 51 -10.25 3.03 10.27
C ASN A 51 -9.66 4.44 10.04
N PRO A 52 -8.34 4.63 10.26
CA PRO A 52 -7.66 5.82 9.78
C PRO A 52 -7.66 5.87 8.25
N VAL A 53 -7.49 7.08 7.72
CA VAL A 53 -7.25 7.32 6.28
C VAL A 53 -5.75 7.43 6.06
N ILE A 54 -5.24 6.71 5.07
CA ILE A 54 -3.81 6.67 4.77
C ILE A 54 -3.55 7.53 3.54
N TYR A 55 -2.73 8.56 3.70
CA TYR A 55 -2.21 9.38 2.62
C TYR A 55 -0.79 8.93 2.31
N ALA A 56 -0.45 8.81 1.04
CA ALA A 56 0.88 8.46 0.61
C ALA A 56 1.32 9.33 -0.55
N VAL A 57 2.55 9.83 -0.47
CA VAL A 57 3.19 10.63 -1.51
C VAL A 57 4.06 9.71 -2.35
N PHE A 58 3.83 9.72 -3.66
CA PHE A 58 4.59 8.95 -4.62
C PHE A 58 5.26 9.85 -5.65
N SER A 59 6.36 9.36 -6.22
CA SER A 59 7.01 9.94 -7.38
C SER A 59 6.91 8.98 -8.57
N ALA A 60 6.92 9.54 -9.77
CA ALA A 60 6.98 8.77 -11.00
C ALA A 60 8.34 8.06 -11.09
N SER A 61 8.32 6.81 -11.57
CA SER A 61 9.55 6.05 -11.78
C SER A 61 10.23 6.52 -13.06
N GLY A 62 11.52 6.84 -12.97
CA GLY A 62 12.37 7.19 -14.11
C GLY A 62 12.87 8.64 -14.11
N SER A 63 14.03 8.85 -14.73
CA SER A 63 14.73 10.14 -14.71
C SER A 63 14.19 11.18 -15.68
N VAL A 64 13.40 10.75 -16.67
CA VAL A 64 12.93 11.58 -17.79
C VAL A 64 11.64 12.33 -17.44
N PHE A 65 10.70 11.66 -16.77
CA PHE A 65 9.44 12.27 -16.33
C PHE A 65 9.49 12.51 -14.83
N LYS A 66 9.52 13.78 -14.43
CA LYS A 66 9.47 14.18 -13.02
C LYS A 66 8.03 14.57 -12.69
N GLY A 67 7.35 13.68 -11.97
CA GLY A 67 6.01 13.93 -11.46
C GLY A 67 5.85 13.34 -10.06
N SER A 68 4.97 13.93 -9.27
CA SER A 68 4.58 13.41 -7.96
C SER A 68 3.07 13.33 -7.86
N ALA A 69 2.58 12.39 -7.06
CA ALA A 69 1.16 12.18 -6.81
C ALA A 69 0.93 11.95 -5.32
N VAL A 70 -0.27 12.32 -4.84
CA VAL A 70 -0.74 11.99 -3.51
C VAL A 70 -1.94 11.07 -3.67
N CYS A 71 -1.84 9.85 -3.15
CA CYS A 71 -2.91 8.87 -3.18
C CYS A 71 -3.47 8.65 -1.77
N VAL A 72 -4.75 8.30 -1.71
CA VAL A 72 -5.50 8.10 -0.47
C VAL A 72 -6.02 6.67 -0.46
N TYR A 73 -5.82 5.97 0.66
CA TYR A 73 -6.22 4.58 0.84
C TYR A 73 -7.05 4.41 2.10
N SER A 74 -8.09 3.59 2.01
CA SER A 74 -8.91 3.21 3.16
C SER A 74 -8.41 1.91 3.78
N MET A 75 -8.54 1.77 5.10
CA MET A 75 -8.27 0.50 5.77
C MET A 75 -9.25 -0.61 5.38
N ALA A 76 -10.42 -0.28 4.84
CA ALA A 76 -11.37 -1.26 4.33
C ALA A 76 -10.82 -1.96 3.08
N ASP A 77 -10.29 -1.19 2.11
CA ASP A 77 -9.71 -1.74 0.88
C ASP A 77 -8.46 -2.57 1.18
N ILE A 78 -7.60 -2.09 2.08
CA ILE A 78 -6.39 -2.81 2.49
C ILE A 78 -6.74 -4.17 3.10
N ARG A 79 -7.74 -4.23 4.00
CA ARG A 79 -8.21 -5.49 4.59
C ARG A 79 -8.85 -6.39 3.55
N MET A 80 -9.60 -5.83 2.61
CA MET A 80 -10.20 -6.61 1.52
C MET A 80 -9.12 -7.30 0.70
N VAL A 81 -8.02 -6.61 0.38
CA VAL A 81 -6.89 -7.20 -0.36
C VAL A 81 -6.20 -8.30 0.45
N PHE A 82 -5.95 -8.11 1.75
CA PHE A 82 -5.34 -9.14 2.60
C PHE A 82 -6.22 -10.37 2.85
N ASN A 83 -7.54 -10.23 2.69
CA ASN A 83 -8.49 -11.35 2.73
C ASN A 83 -8.77 -11.94 1.33
N GLY A 84 -8.09 -11.42 0.30
CA GLY A 84 -8.23 -11.86 -1.09
C GLY A 84 -7.35 -13.06 -1.45
N PRO A 85 -7.24 -13.38 -2.75
CA PRO A 85 -6.40 -14.47 -3.24
C PRO A 85 -4.91 -14.17 -3.02
N PHE A 86 -4.14 -15.22 -2.70
CA PHE A 86 -2.69 -15.15 -2.57
C PHE A 86 -2.00 -15.34 -3.92
N ALA A 87 -0.88 -14.65 -4.12
CA ALA A 87 -0.03 -14.72 -5.32
C ALA A 87 1.37 -15.25 -4.97
#